data_AF-A0A0R1ZJU6-F1
#
_entry.id   AF-A0A0R1ZJU6-F1
#
_cell.length_a   1.000
_cell.length_b   1.000
_cell.length_c   1.000
_cell.angle_alpha   90.00
_cell.angle_beta   90.00
_cell.angle_gamma   90.00
#
_symmetry.space_group_name_H-M   'P 1'
#
loop_
_entity.id
_entity.type
_entity.pdbx_description
1 polymer ?
#
loop_
_entity_poly.entity_id
_entity_poly.type
_entity_poly.pdbx_seq_one_letter_code
_entity_poly.pdbx_strand_id
1 'polypeptide(L)'
;MKRGEETLLAKFKQSARVALAGVKDNPYHVIIALALIGVGINMICAPQPFIWPPYVRDIANDHGFDVAFILVGVMMLMWTIGPTHHVEWDAVNLEFAAFFVGTLTVYQLLHVTHTGGFMPWVQDAALLALIVVLAVRSDTDELD
;
A
#
# COMPACT_ATOMS: atom_id res chain seq x y z
N MET A 1 -7.57 40.47 12.42
CA MET A 1 -7.52 39.66 11.17
C MET A 1 -6.10 39.18 10.87
N LYS A 2 -5.10 40.07 10.68
CA LYS A 2 -3.70 39.70 10.33
C LYS A 2 -3.01 38.66 11.24
N ARG A 3 -3.17 38.74 12.58
CA ARG A 3 -2.52 37.81 13.54
C ARG A 3 -3.00 36.35 13.41
N GLY A 4 -4.24 36.14 12.98
CA GLY A 4 -4.79 34.79 12.77
C GLY A 4 -4.21 34.13 11.52
N GLU A 5 -4.07 34.89 10.44
CA GLU A 5 -3.51 34.44 9.16
C GLU A 5 -2.04 34.04 9.31
N GLU A 6 -1.23 34.83 10.02
CA GLU A 6 0.19 34.53 10.28
C GLU A 6 0.36 33.22 11.07
N THR A 7 -0.54 32.96 12.02
CA THR A 7 -0.50 31.73 12.84
C THR A 7 -0.88 30.50 12.01
N LEU A 8 -1.88 30.61 11.12
CA LEU A 8 -2.27 29.53 10.22
C LEU A 8 -1.17 29.24 9.19
N LEU A 9 -0.57 30.27 8.61
CA LEU A 9 0.55 30.15 7.68
C LEU A 9 1.76 29.46 8.32
N ALA A 10 2.08 29.79 9.57
CA ALA A 10 3.16 29.14 10.30
C ALA A 10 2.88 27.65 10.53
N LYS A 11 1.66 27.30 10.96
CA LYS A 11 1.24 25.90 11.14
C LYS A 11 1.30 25.11 9.83
N PHE A 12 0.77 25.68 8.75
CA PHE A 12 0.80 25.06 7.43
C PHE A 12 2.23 24.79 6.94
N LYS A 13 3.12 25.79 7.02
CA LYS A 13 4.54 25.63 6.65
C LYS A 13 5.22 24.56 7.48
N GLN A 14 4.90 24.48 8.78
CA GLN A 14 5.45 23.45 9.65
C GLN A 14 4.96 22.05 9.24
N SER A 15 3.66 21.87 9.02
CA SER A 15 3.09 20.60 8.55
C SER A 15 3.67 20.18 7.19
N ALA A 16 3.83 21.12 6.25
CA ALA A 16 4.42 20.84 4.96
C ALA A 16 5.89 20.41 5.05
N ARG A 17 6.66 21.02 5.97
CA ARG A 17 8.05 20.62 6.24
C ARG A 17 8.15 19.21 6.81
N VAL A 18 7.29 18.88 7.77
CA VAL A 18 7.22 17.53 8.36
C VAL A 18 6.88 16.50 7.29
N ALA A 19 5.84 16.75 6.49
CA ALA A 19 5.46 15.85 5.40
C ALA A 19 6.58 15.68 4.36
N LEU A 20 7.26 16.76 3.97
CA LEU A 20 8.36 16.70 3.01
C LEU A 20 9.57 15.93 3.56
N ALA A 21 9.89 16.11 4.84
CA ALA A 21 10.93 15.34 5.52
C ALA A 21 10.57 13.85 5.53
N GLY A 22 9.34 13.52 5.94
CA GLY A 22 8.85 12.14 5.96
C GLY A 22 8.93 11.43 4.59
N VAL A 23 8.53 12.12 3.52
CA VAL A 23 8.65 11.61 2.13
C VAL A 23 10.12 11.40 1.74
N LYS A 24 11.01 12.32 2.12
CA LYS A 24 12.42 12.24 1.79
C LYS A 24 13.13 11.11 2.54
N ASP A 25 12.74 10.90 3.80
CA ASP A 25 13.37 9.92 4.68
C ASP A 25 12.84 8.51 4.41
N ASN A 26 11.59 8.39 3.91
CA ASN A 26 10.92 7.11 3.65
C ASN A 26 10.40 6.97 2.19
N PRO A 27 11.26 7.09 1.17
CA PRO A 27 10.82 7.11 -0.23
C PRO A 27 10.19 5.78 -0.68
N TYR A 28 10.65 4.64 -0.15
CA TYR A 28 10.08 3.33 -0.49
C TYR A 28 8.67 3.13 0.06
N HIS A 29 8.39 3.59 1.29
CA HIS A 29 7.04 3.59 1.85
C HIS A 29 6.07 4.39 0.99
N VAL A 30 6.49 5.56 0.46
CA VAL A 30 5.67 6.34 -0.49
C VAL A 30 5.40 5.56 -1.77
N ILE A 31 6.43 4.94 -2.36
CA ILE A 31 6.29 4.17 -3.61
C ILE A 31 5.34 3.00 -3.42
N ILE A 32 5.53 2.20 -2.36
CA ILE A 32 4.69 1.06 -2.03
C ILE A 32 3.25 1.52 -1.80
N ALA A 33 3.06 2.57 -1.00
CA ALA A 33 1.73 3.06 -0.68
C ALA A 33 0.97 3.57 -1.91
N LEU A 34 1.64 4.31 -2.81
CA LEU A 34 1.05 4.73 -4.09
C LEU A 34 0.75 3.55 -5.00
N ALA A 35 1.61 2.52 -5.02
CA ALA A 35 1.36 1.30 -5.78
C ALA A 35 0.13 0.55 -5.24
N LEU A 36 -0.01 0.40 -3.92
CA LEU A 36 -1.17 -0.24 -3.29
C LEU A 36 -2.47 0.50 -3.63
N ILE A 37 -2.48 1.84 -3.51
CA ILE A 37 -3.63 2.66 -3.89
C ILE A 37 -3.95 2.50 -5.38
N GLY A 38 -2.93 2.55 -6.23
CA GLY A 38 -3.08 2.38 -7.68
C GLY A 38 -3.66 1.01 -8.05
N VAL A 39 -3.17 -0.06 -7.42
CA VAL A 39 -3.68 -1.43 -7.61
C VAL A 39 -5.14 -1.52 -7.18
N GLY A 40 -5.49 -1.03 -5.99
CA GLY A 40 -6.87 -1.05 -5.51
C GLY A 40 -7.83 -0.24 -6.40
N ILE A 41 -7.44 0.96 -6.82
CA ILE A 41 -8.24 1.77 -7.78
C ILE A 41 -8.40 1.03 -9.11
N ASN A 42 -7.33 0.43 -9.62
CA ASN A 42 -7.39 -0.34 -10.87
C ASN A 42 -8.35 -1.53 -10.76
N MET A 43 -8.34 -2.25 -9.63
CA MET A 43 -9.25 -3.38 -9.40
C MET A 43 -10.73 -2.94 -9.34
N ILE A 44 -11.05 -1.80 -8.70
CA ILE A 44 -12.41 -1.25 -8.68
C ILE A 44 -12.90 -0.91 -10.09
N CYS A 45 -12.04 -0.30 -10.91
CA CYS A 45 -12.39 0.18 -12.23
C CYS A 45 -12.38 -0.91 -13.31
N ALA A 46 -11.61 -1.98 -13.12
CA ALA A 46 -11.51 -3.08 -14.06
C ALA A 46 -12.72 -4.01 -13.96
N PRO A 47 -13.23 -4.56 -15.09
CA PRO A 47 -14.18 -5.65 -15.03
C PRO A 47 -13.57 -6.80 -14.23
N GLN A 48 -14.35 -7.38 -13.30
CA GLN A 48 -13.89 -8.44 -12.41
C GLN A 48 -13.19 -9.55 -13.22
N PRO A 49 -11.86 -9.67 -13.11
CA PRO A 49 -11.06 -10.39 -14.08
C PRO A 49 -11.03 -11.90 -13.79
N PHE A 50 -11.44 -12.30 -12.58
CA PHE A 50 -11.28 -13.67 -12.14
C PHE A 50 -12.46 -14.56 -12.51
N ILE A 51 -12.13 -15.67 -13.18
CA ILE A 51 -13.08 -16.71 -13.57
C ILE A 51 -13.01 -17.76 -12.46
N TRP A 52 -13.95 -17.70 -11.54
CA TRP A 52 -14.02 -18.57 -10.38
C TRP A 52 -15.09 -19.65 -10.52
N PRO A 53 -14.90 -20.83 -9.90
CA PRO A 53 -15.99 -21.74 -9.66
C PRO A 53 -17.16 -21.03 -8.93
N PRO A 54 -18.42 -21.41 -9.22
CA PRO A 54 -19.60 -20.67 -8.76
C PRO A 54 -19.66 -20.40 -7.25
N TYR A 55 -19.07 -21.28 -6.44
CA TYR A 55 -19.12 -21.23 -4.98
C TYR A 55 -18.15 -20.25 -4.31
N VAL A 56 -17.10 -19.77 -5.01
CA VAL A 56 -16.19 -18.73 -4.47
C VAL A 56 -16.25 -17.41 -5.24
N ARG A 57 -16.95 -17.39 -6.38
CA ARG A 57 -17.01 -16.23 -7.29
C ARG A 57 -17.45 -14.95 -6.58
N ASP A 58 -18.49 -15.02 -5.76
CA ASP A 58 -19.09 -13.82 -5.18
C ASP A 58 -18.22 -13.22 -4.06
N ILE A 59 -17.37 -14.03 -3.41
CA ILE A 59 -16.37 -13.56 -2.43
C ILE A 59 -15.14 -13.03 -3.16
N ALA A 60 -14.66 -13.78 -4.15
CA ALA A 60 -13.40 -13.49 -4.80
C ALA A 60 -13.47 -12.35 -5.83
N ASN A 61 -14.69 -11.96 -6.23
CA ASN A 61 -14.97 -10.78 -7.05
C ASN A 61 -15.68 -9.66 -6.26
N ASP A 62 -15.72 -9.75 -4.92
CA ASP A 62 -16.18 -8.64 -4.09
C ASP A 62 -15.10 -7.54 -4.06
N HIS A 63 -15.52 -6.28 -4.03
CA HIS A 63 -14.64 -5.12 -3.99
C HIS A 63 -13.93 -4.93 -2.64
N GLY A 64 -14.12 -5.86 -1.70
CA GLY A 64 -13.52 -5.81 -0.37
C GLY A 64 -11.99 -5.77 -0.40
N PHE A 65 -11.36 -6.58 -1.25
CA PHE A 65 -9.90 -6.56 -1.41
C PHE A 65 -9.42 -5.25 -2.03
N ASP A 66 -10.13 -4.73 -3.04
CA ASP A 66 -9.77 -3.50 -3.72
C ASP A 66 -9.72 -2.31 -2.74
N VAL A 67 -10.74 -2.21 -1.88
CA VAL A 67 -10.80 -1.19 -0.82
C VAL A 67 -9.71 -1.42 0.23
N ALA A 68 -9.43 -2.67 0.61
CA ALA A 68 -8.38 -2.97 1.57
C ALA A 68 -6.99 -2.51 1.08
N PHE A 69 -6.66 -2.73 -0.21
CA PHE A 69 -5.43 -2.23 -0.83
C PHE A 69 -5.32 -0.70 -0.71
N ILE A 70 -6.40 0.02 -1.00
CA ILE A 70 -6.44 1.48 -0.88
C ILE A 70 -6.23 1.90 0.59
N LEU A 71 -6.91 1.25 1.54
CA LEU A 71 -6.81 1.59 2.95
C LEU A 71 -5.39 1.40 3.49
N VAL A 72 -4.73 0.27 3.20
CA VAL A 72 -3.35 0.02 3.64
C VAL A 72 -2.39 1.04 3.03
N GLY A 73 -2.54 1.35 1.74
CA GLY A 73 -1.73 2.39 1.11
C GLY A 73 -1.96 3.78 1.73
N VAL A 74 -3.20 4.14 2.05
CA VAL A 74 -3.50 5.41 2.74
C VAL A 74 -2.90 5.42 4.16
N MET A 75 -3.00 4.33 4.91
CA MET A 75 -2.39 4.21 6.24
C MET A 75 -0.87 4.37 6.19
N MET A 76 -0.19 3.70 5.25
CA MET A 76 1.25 3.82 5.05
C MET A 76 1.67 5.24 4.62
N LEU A 77 0.89 5.90 3.74
CA LEU A 77 1.13 7.31 3.39
C LEU A 77 0.95 8.22 4.60
N MET A 78 -0.11 8.04 5.38
CA MET A 78 -0.38 8.84 6.58
C MET A 78 0.73 8.67 7.63
N TRP A 79 1.23 7.46 7.82
CA TRP A 79 2.40 7.20 8.64
C TRP A 79 3.62 7.95 8.11
N THR A 80 3.87 7.87 6.79
CA THR A 80 5.01 8.53 6.15
C THR A 80 5.01 10.05 6.33
N ILE A 81 3.88 10.71 6.07
CA ILE A 81 3.76 12.19 6.16
C ILE A 81 3.39 12.68 7.57
N GLY A 82 3.19 11.74 8.49
CA GLY A 82 2.78 12.01 9.86
C GLY A 82 3.89 12.66 10.68
N PRO A 83 3.52 13.34 11.78
CA PRO A 83 4.50 13.88 12.73
C PRO A 83 5.12 12.81 13.65
N THR A 84 4.60 11.59 13.62
CA THR A 84 4.97 10.47 14.51
C THR A 84 5.24 9.22 13.70
N HIS A 85 6.48 8.73 13.74
CA HIS A 85 6.92 7.52 13.04
C HIS A 85 7.15 6.40 14.06
N HIS A 86 6.05 5.87 14.57
CA HIS A 86 6.10 4.70 15.47
C HIS A 86 6.45 3.45 14.65
N VAL A 87 7.48 2.72 15.08
CA VAL A 87 8.00 1.56 14.34
C VAL A 87 6.99 0.40 14.29
N GLU A 88 6.25 0.18 15.39
CA GLU A 88 5.15 -0.79 15.46
C GLU A 88 4.12 -0.60 14.34
N TRP A 89 3.78 0.65 14.03
CA TRP A 89 2.83 0.96 12.97
C TRP A 89 3.42 0.80 11.57
N ASP A 90 4.75 0.94 11.43
CA ASP A 90 5.43 0.67 10.17
C ASP A 90 5.41 -0.83 9.86
N ALA A 91 5.81 -1.64 10.84
CA ALA A 91 5.81 -3.09 10.76
C ALA A 91 4.42 -3.63 10.38
N VAL A 92 3.37 -3.16 11.07
CA VAL A 92 1.98 -3.55 10.77
C VAL A 92 1.57 -3.17 9.33
N ASN A 93 1.94 -1.98 8.85
CA ASN A 93 1.64 -1.57 7.48
C ASN A 93 2.35 -2.46 6.45
N LEU A 94 3.62 -2.80 6.69
CA LEU A 94 4.41 -3.67 5.82
C LEU A 94 3.92 -5.12 5.81
N GLU A 95 3.51 -5.65 6.96
CA GLU A 95 2.90 -6.98 7.07
C GLU A 95 1.59 -7.07 6.28
N PHE A 96 0.68 -6.11 6.46
CA PHE A 96 -0.56 -6.09 5.68
C PHE A 96 -0.29 -5.92 4.20
N ALA A 97 0.64 -5.03 3.81
CA ALA A 97 1.03 -4.86 2.42
C ALA A 97 1.58 -6.17 1.82
N ALA A 98 2.46 -6.88 2.54
CA ALA A 98 3.01 -8.15 2.12
C ALA A 98 1.93 -9.23 1.98
N PHE A 99 1.02 -9.32 2.96
CA PHE A 99 -0.11 -10.25 2.92
C PHE A 99 -1.00 -10.01 1.70
N PHE A 100 -1.44 -8.77 1.46
CA PHE A 100 -2.33 -8.42 0.36
C PHE A 100 -1.67 -8.63 -1.00
N VAL A 101 -0.46 -8.08 -1.22
CA VAL A 101 0.26 -8.22 -2.49
C VAL A 101 0.66 -9.67 -2.75
N GLY A 102 1.07 -10.41 -1.71
CA GLY A 102 1.39 -11.84 -1.83
C GLY A 102 0.19 -12.68 -2.21
N THR A 103 -0.95 -12.43 -1.56
CA THR A 103 -2.21 -13.09 -1.88
C THR A 103 -2.63 -12.79 -3.32
N LEU A 104 -2.59 -11.52 -3.74
CA LEU A 104 -2.92 -11.11 -5.11
C LEU A 104 -1.99 -11.75 -6.15
N THR A 105 -0.68 -11.77 -5.88
CA THR A 105 0.33 -12.39 -6.74
C THR A 105 0.03 -13.86 -7.00
N VAL A 106 -0.22 -14.62 -5.92
CA VAL A 106 -0.55 -16.05 -6.02
C VAL A 106 -1.86 -16.24 -6.79
N TYR A 107 -2.87 -15.42 -6.52
CA TYR A 107 -4.15 -15.51 -7.22
C TYR A 107 -4.02 -15.26 -8.73
N GLN A 108 -3.31 -14.20 -9.11
CA GLN A 108 -3.08 -13.90 -10.52
C GLN A 108 -2.26 -14.99 -11.22
N LEU A 109 -1.23 -15.53 -10.57
CA LEU A 109 -0.45 -16.65 -11.10
C LEU A 109 -1.32 -17.90 -11.32
N LEU A 110 -2.16 -18.25 -10.35
CA LEU A 110 -3.11 -19.38 -10.48
C LEU A 110 -4.08 -19.14 -11.63
N HIS A 111 -4.59 -17.92 -11.78
CA HIS A 111 -5.49 -17.58 -12.86
C HIS A 111 -4.82 -17.71 -14.24
N VAL A 112 -3.57 -17.24 -14.40
CA VAL A 112 -2.80 -17.44 -15.65
C VAL A 112 -2.61 -18.93 -15.94
N THR A 113 -2.25 -19.74 -14.94
CA THR A 113 -1.94 -21.16 -15.15
C THR A 113 -3.16 -22.04 -15.39
N HIS A 114 -4.33 -21.70 -14.81
CA HIS A 114 -5.55 -22.51 -14.95
C HIS A 114 -6.54 -22.03 -16.01
N THR A 115 -6.57 -20.72 -16.31
CA THR A 115 -7.53 -20.16 -17.28
C THR A 115 -6.88 -19.72 -18.58
N GLY A 116 -5.55 -19.53 -18.59
CA GLY A 116 -4.81 -18.97 -19.71
C GLY A 116 -5.02 -17.46 -19.92
N GLY A 117 -5.83 -16.80 -19.07
CA GLY A 117 -6.01 -15.35 -19.09
C GLY A 117 -4.75 -14.63 -18.61
N PHE A 118 -4.36 -13.56 -19.30
CA PHE A 118 -3.22 -12.75 -18.89
C PHE A 118 -3.54 -11.95 -17.62
N MET A 119 -2.69 -12.08 -16.60
CA MET A 119 -2.73 -11.30 -15.36
C MET A 119 -1.32 -10.78 -15.02
N PRO A 120 -1.19 -9.60 -14.40
CA PRO A 120 0.10 -8.96 -14.13
C PRO A 120 0.88 -9.54 -12.92
N TRP A 121 0.88 -10.86 -12.73
CA TRP A 121 1.43 -11.50 -11.52
C TRP A 121 2.93 -11.24 -11.31
N VAL A 122 3.70 -11.01 -12.38
CA VAL A 122 5.14 -10.70 -12.29
C VAL A 122 5.37 -9.31 -11.66
N GLN A 123 4.52 -8.33 -11.99
CA GLN A 123 4.58 -7.00 -11.41
C GLN A 123 4.28 -7.07 -9.91
N ASP A 124 3.24 -7.82 -9.54
CA ASP A 124 2.85 -7.98 -8.14
C ASP A 124 3.92 -8.74 -7.34
N ALA A 125 4.54 -9.77 -7.94
CA ALA A 125 5.67 -10.46 -7.33
C ALA A 125 6.89 -9.53 -7.10
N ALA A 126 7.18 -8.63 -8.04
CA ALA A 126 8.25 -7.64 -7.88
C ALA A 126 7.94 -6.62 -6.78
N LEU A 127 6.68 -6.18 -6.69
CA LEU A 127 6.22 -5.30 -5.60
C LEU A 127 6.30 -6.01 -4.24
N LEU A 128 5.88 -7.27 -4.17
CA LEU A 128 6.01 -8.10 -2.96
C LEU A 128 7.47 -8.23 -2.53
N ALA A 129 8.37 -8.51 -3.46
CA ALA A 129 9.79 -8.62 -3.16
C ALA A 129 10.35 -7.32 -2.55
N LEU A 130 9.94 -6.15 -3.09
CA LEU A 130 10.30 -4.86 -2.52
C LEU A 130 9.78 -4.68 -1.09
N ILE A 131 8.52 -5.02 -0.84
CA ILE A 131 7.90 -4.93 0.49
C ILE A 131 8.64 -5.82 1.49
N VAL A 132 8.91 -7.08 1.12
CA VAL A 132 9.60 -8.04 2.00
C VAL A 132 11.02 -7.60 2.31
N VAL A 133 11.77 -7.09 1.31
CA VAL A 133 13.11 -6.55 1.54
C VAL A 133 13.08 -5.36 2.50
N LEU A 134 12.07 -4.50 2.39
CA LEU A 134 11.91 -3.36 3.28
C LEU A 134 11.55 -3.80 4.71
N ALA A 135 10.60 -4.73 4.85
CA ALA A 135 10.19 -5.29 6.14
C ALA A 135 11.38 -5.93 6.89
N VAL A 136 12.16 -6.76 6.21
CA VAL A 136 13.35 -7.40 6.81
C VAL A 136 14.40 -6.37 7.26
N ARG A 137 14.56 -5.26 6.53
CA ARG A 137 15.49 -4.19 6.92
C ARG A 137 14.98 -3.41 8.13
N SER A 138 13.68 -3.15 8.17
CA SER A 138 13.04 -2.49 9.32
C SER A 138 13.25 -3.31 10.59
N ASP A 139 13.10 -4.63 10.52
CA ASP A 139 13.30 -5.52 11.68
C ASP A 139 14.76 -5.54 12.17
N THR A 140 15.74 -5.42 11.26
CA THR A 140 17.16 -5.40 11.66
C THR A 140 17.56 -4.10 12.35
N ASP A 141 16.95 -2.98 11.97
CA ASP A 141 17.26 -1.67 12.56
C ASP A 141 16.71 -1.54 14.00
N GLU A 142 15.77 -2.40 14.43
CA GLU A 142 15.28 -2.43 15.82
C GLU A 142 16.23 -3.14 16.81
N LEU A 143 17.23 -3.89 16.32
CA LEU A 143 18.11 -4.72 17.15
C LEU A 143 19.45 -4.05 17.54
N ASP A 144 19.75 -2.88 16.99
CA ASP A 144 20.97 -2.09 17.21
C ASP A 144 20.73 -0.85 18.11
#